data_AF-A0A250KQ63-F1
#
_entry.id   AF-A0A250KQ63-F1
#
_cell.length_a   1.000
_cell.length_b   1.000
_cell.length_c   1.000
_cell.angle_alpha   90.00
_cell.angle_beta   90.00
_cell.angle_gamma   90.00
#
_symmetry.space_group_name_H-M   'P 1'
#
loop_
_entity.id
_entity.type
_entity.pdbx_description
1 polymer ?
#
loop_
_entity_poly.entity_id
_entity_poly.type
_entity_poly.pdbx_seq_one_letter_code
_entity_poly.pdbx_strand_id
1 'polypeptide(L)' 'MATIHIAEIQNILAERGELDALPHSPEGYFLEIRFDDPQHPSKVVDEEMKDKVFTADCSYGSVTIQFDSQGQLKSIDLS' A
#
# COMPACT_ATOMS: atom_id res chain seq x y z
N MET A 1 -5.64 -8.30 -14.73
CA MET A 1 -5.96 -7.75 -13.41
C MET A 1 -5.06 -8.48 -12.42
N ALA A 2 -4.06 -7.81 -11.87
CA ALA A 2 -3.15 -8.42 -10.91
C ALA A 2 -3.71 -8.16 -9.51
N THR A 3 -3.83 -9.22 -8.72
CA THR A 3 -4.22 -9.14 -7.31
C THR A 3 -3.02 -9.64 -6.53
N ILE A 4 -2.54 -8.86 -5.58
CA ILE A 4 -1.52 -9.29 -4.62
C ILE A 4 -2.19 -9.26 -3.25
N HIS A 5 -2.15 -10.39 -2.56
CA HIS A 5 -2.64 -10.47 -1.20
C HIS A 5 -1.57 -9.93 -0.25
N ILE A 6 -1.97 -9.14 0.74
CA ILE A 6 -1.05 -8.64 1.77
C ILE A 6 -0.28 -9.79 2.43
N ALA A 7 -0.92 -10.96 2.60
CA ALA A 7 -0.28 -12.18 3.09
C ALA A 7 0.86 -12.69 2.19
N GLU A 8 0.75 -12.53 0.87
CA GLU A 8 1.83 -12.89 -0.06
C GLU A 8 3.00 -11.93 0.06
N ILE A 9 2.73 -10.62 0.22
CA ILE A 9 3.79 -9.63 0.48
C ILE A 9 4.52 -9.95 1.79
N GLN A 10 3.78 -10.30 2.84
CA GLN A 10 4.36 -10.68 4.14
C GLN A 10 5.31 -11.88 4.02
N ASN A 11 4.91 -12.92 3.28
CA ASN A 11 5.77 -14.08 3.06
C ASN A 11 7.04 -13.70 2.29
N ILE A 12 6.91 -12.89 1.23
CA ILE A 12 8.06 -12.42 0.44
C ILE A 12 9.03 -11.58 1.29
N LEU A 13 8.52 -10.72 2.18
CA LEU A 13 9.35 -9.91 3.08
C LEU A 13 10.01 -10.75 4.17
N ALA A 14 9.27 -11.70 4.76
CA ALA A 14 9.81 -12.64 5.73
C ALA A 14 10.92 -13.53 5.14
N GLU A 15 10.75 -14.00 3.90
CA GLU A 15 11.78 -14.74 3.15
C GLU A 15 13.06 -13.93 2.91
N ARG A 16 12.96 -12.59 2.89
CA ARG A 16 14.10 -11.66 2.78
C ARG A 16 14.73 -11.30 4.13
N GLY A 17 14.14 -11.76 5.23
CA GLY A 17 14.60 -11.47 6.60
C GLY A 17 14.06 -10.19 7.22
N GLU A 18 13.07 -9.54 6.58
CA GLU A 18 12.39 -8.34 7.07
C GLU A 18 11.27 -8.77 8.04
N LEU A 19 11.67 -9.13 9.26
CA LEU A 19 10.79 -9.70 10.30
C LEU A 19 9.89 -8.67 10.99
N ASP A 20 10.18 -7.39 10.80
CA ASP A 20 9.32 -6.25 11.19
C ASP A 20 8.02 -6.22 10.38
N ALA A 21 8.01 -6.81 9.19
CA ALA A 21 6.80 -7.00 8.39
C ALA A 21 5.86 -8.11 8.93
N LEU A 22 6.26 -8.85 9.96
CA LEU A 22 5.45 -9.93 10.55
C LEU A 22 4.49 -9.39 11.64
N PRO A 23 3.26 -9.94 11.74
CA PRO A 23 2.27 -9.52 12.74
C PRO A 23 2.70 -9.64 14.21
N HIS A 24 3.78 -10.35 14.48
CA HIS A 24 4.30 -10.67 15.81
C HIS A 24 5.49 -9.78 16.22
N SER A 25 5.83 -8.79 15.39
CA SER A 25 6.89 -7.83 15.67
C SER A 25 6.56 -6.97 16.91
N PRO A 26 7.51 -6.78 17.85
CA PRO A 26 7.28 -6.05 19.10
C PRO A 26 6.99 -4.56 18.92
N GLU A 27 7.28 -3.96 17.75
CA GLU A 27 7.03 -2.53 17.46
C GLU A 27 5.69 -2.28 16.74
N GLY A 28 4.89 -3.32 16.53
CA GLY A 28 3.71 -3.27 15.66
C GLY A 28 4.08 -3.49 14.20
N TYR A 29 3.06 -3.55 13.34
CA TYR A 29 3.18 -3.82 11.91
C TYR A 29 2.71 -2.60 11.11
N PHE A 30 3.53 -2.14 10.17
CA PHE A 30 3.07 -1.27 9.09
C PHE A 30 3.68 -1.76 7.78
N LEU A 31 2.87 -1.80 6.72
CA LEU A 31 3.32 -2.16 5.38
C LEU A 31 3.29 -0.90 4.53
N GLU A 32 4.47 -0.32 4.28
CA GLU A 32 4.60 0.82 3.38
C GLU A 32 4.81 0.30 1.96
N ILE A 33 3.74 0.29 1.16
CA ILE A 33 3.87 0.03 -0.27
C ILE A 33 4.16 1.36 -0.96
N ARG A 34 5.42 1.56 -1.35
CA ARG A 34 5.83 2.69 -2.19
C ARG A 34 5.58 2.33 -3.65
N PHE A 35 4.60 2.98 -4.26
CA PHE A 35 4.29 2.82 -5.69
C PHE A 35 5.14 3.74 -6.57
N ASP A 36 5.70 4.76 -5.92
CA ASP A 36 6.57 5.79 -6.40
C ASP A 36 8.03 5.34 -6.25
N ASP A 37 8.53 4.63 -7.25
CA ASP A 37 9.97 4.46 -7.44
C ASP A 37 10.53 5.76 -8.02
N PRO A 38 11.33 6.55 -7.27
CA PRO A 38 11.92 7.78 -7.79
C PRO A 38 12.86 7.55 -8.98
N GLN A 39 13.34 6.31 -9.18
CA GLN A 39 14.12 5.91 -10.36
C GLN A 39 13.25 5.61 -11.58
N HIS A 40 11.97 5.31 -11.38
CA HIS A 40 11.01 4.98 -12.43
C HIS A 40 9.70 5.78 -12.28
N PRO A 41 9.75 7.12 -12.38
CA PRO A 41 8.56 7.93 -12.23
C PRO A 41 7.53 7.57 -13.30
N SER A 42 6.28 7.33 -12.88
CA SER A 42 5.15 7.23 -13.80
C SER A 42 5.06 8.55 -14.57
N LYS A 43 5.26 8.50 -15.89
CA LYS A 43 5.22 9.70 -16.75
C LYS A 43 3.79 10.11 -17.12
N VAL A 44 2.79 9.33 -16.72
CA VAL A 44 1.40 9.55 -17.09
C VAL A 44 0.63 9.91 -15.82
N VAL A 45 0.10 11.13 -15.81
CA VAL A 45 -0.83 11.58 -14.78
C VAL A 45 -2.17 10.90 -15.04
N ASP A 46 -2.67 10.20 -14.03
CA ASP A 46 -4.04 9.68 -14.05
C ASP A 46 -4.99 10.77 -13.53
N GLU A 47 -5.51 11.58 -14.45
CA GLU A 47 -6.43 12.67 -14.12
C GLU A 47 -7.74 12.18 -13.47
N GLU A 48 -8.13 10.93 -13.70
CA GLU A 48 -9.30 10.37 -13.02
C GLU A 48 -9.01 10.15 -11.54
N MET A 49 -7.81 9.72 -11.19
CA MET A 49 -7.44 9.37 -9.81
C MET A 49 -6.87 10.53 -9.01
N LYS A 50 -6.59 11.66 -9.65
CA LYS A 50 -6.00 12.84 -9.02
C LYS A 50 -6.76 13.31 -7.78
N ASP A 51 -6.02 13.43 -6.67
CA ASP A 51 -6.50 13.88 -5.37
C ASP A 51 -7.72 13.07 -4.84
N LYS A 52 -7.96 11.86 -5.36
CA LYS A 52 -9.06 11.01 -4.91
C LYS A 52 -8.74 10.30 -3.61
N VAL A 53 -9.80 10.11 -2.83
CA VAL A 53 -9.79 9.27 -1.64
C VAL A 53 -10.93 8.28 -1.74
N PHE A 54 -10.61 6.99 -1.65
CA PHE A 54 -11.59 5.92 -1.57
C PHE A 54 -11.62 5.36 -0.15
N THR A 55 -12.80 5.04 0.34
CA THR A 55 -12.99 4.36 1.62
C THR A 55 -13.85 3.13 1.41
N ALA A 56 -13.50 2.04 2.09
CA ALA A 56 -14.23 0.78 2.01
C ALA A 56 -14.15 0.04 3.34
N ASP A 57 -15.29 -0.46 3.81
CA ASP A 57 -15.35 -1.31 4.99
C ASP A 57 -14.91 -2.73 4.66
N CYS A 58 -14.14 -3.35 5.56
CA CYS A 58 -13.77 -4.77 5.49
C CYS A 58 -13.85 -5.44 6.86
N SER A 59 -13.62 -6.75 6.91
CA SER A 59 -13.67 -7.53 8.15
C SER A 59 -12.62 -7.15 9.20
N TYR A 60 -11.63 -6.34 8.82
CA TYR A 60 -10.51 -5.91 9.65
C TYR A 60 -10.57 -4.43 10.06
N GLY A 61 -11.60 -3.70 9.62
CA GLY A 61 -11.71 -2.25 9.82
C GLY A 61 -12.12 -1.51 8.54
N SER A 62 -11.87 -0.21 8.50
CA SER A 62 -12.07 0.61 7.30
C SER A 62 -10.74 0.81 6.57
N VAL A 63 -10.73 0.55 5.27
CA VAL A 63 -9.59 0.82 4.39
C VAL A 63 -9.78 2.17 3.71
N THR A 64 -8.78 3.04 3.81
CA THR A 64 -8.72 4.31 3.07
C THR A 64 -7.59 4.24 2.04
N ILE A 65 -7.88 4.55 0.79
CA ILE A 65 -6.91 4.58 -0.32
C ILE A 65 -6.82 6.02 -0.80
N GLN A 66 -5.63 6.63 -0.74
CA GLN A 66 -5.41 8.02 -1.13
C GLN A 66 -4.52 8.11 -2.36
N PHE A 67 -4.87 9.00 -3.28
CA PHE A 67 -4.07 9.32 -4.46
C PHE A 67 -3.55 10.77 -4.38
N ASP A 68 -2.39 11.04 -4.98
CA ASP A 68 -1.77 12.36 -5.01
C ASP A 68 -2.23 13.23 -6.20
N SER A 69 -1.66 14.43 -6.29
CA SER A 69 -1.95 15.39 -7.37
C SER A 69 -1.52 14.94 -8.77
N GLN A 70 -0.76 13.86 -8.87
CA GLN A 70 -0.36 13.22 -10.13
C GLN A 70 -1.21 11.97 -10.43
N GLY A 71 -2.23 11.67 -9.60
CA GLY A 71 -3.03 10.46 -9.73
C GLY A 71 -2.29 9.19 -9.32
N GLN A 72 -1.16 9.31 -8.61
CA GLN A 72 -0.41 8.18 -8.11
C GLN A 72 -0.91 7.77 -6.72
N LEU A 73 -0.85 6.47 -6.43
CA LEU A 73 -1.25 5.95 -5.14
C LEU A 73 -0.28 6.44 -4.06
N LYS A 74 -0.81 7.15 -3.07
CA LYS A 74 -0.07 7.82 -1.99
C LYS A 74 -0.09 7.03 -0.68
N SER A 75 -1.25 6.50 -0.29
CA SER A 75 -1.36 5.70 0.93
C SER A 75 -2.51 4.69 0.85
N ILE A 76 -2.35 3.61 1.61
CA ILE A 76 -3.42 2.67 1.97
C ILE A 76 -3.40 2.54 3.48
N ASP A 77 -4.44 3.04 4.15
CA ASP A 77 -4.56 3.09 5.60
C ASP A 77 -5.67 2.13 6.06
N LEU A 78 -5.43 1.36 7.12
CA LEU A 78 -6.42 0.48 7.76
C LEU A 78 -6.66 0.97 9.20
N SER A 79 -7.92 1.26 9.54
CA SER A 79 -8.34 1.75 10.87
C SER A 79 -9.41 0.87 11.51
#